data_AF-A0A259D8L8-F1
#
_entry.id   AF-A0A259D8L8-F1
#
_cell.length_a   1.000
_cell.length_b   1.000
_cell.length_c   1.000
_cell.angle_alpha   90.00
_cell.angle_beta   90.00
_cell.angle_gamma   90.00
#
_symmetry.space_group_name_H-M   'P 1'
#
loop_
_entity.id
_entity.type
_entity.pdbx_description
1 polymer ?
#
loop_
_entity_poly.entity_id
_entity_poly.type
_entity_poly.pdbx_seq_one_letter_code
_entity_poly.pdbx_strand_id
1 'polypeptide(L)'
;MPRLAGNDPVARKINAALQDLDDRAVSARTDCLDDPNNSFAGGSDVTLNGPYFLSIVYWKSYYCGTAHPWSDQYVLLFDLKSGAAIDPVSLLPRSLRPLPEDDNLATWSESKAVAGVKPLTDLYLSRLALDPKNDAAAMNDIDCIEVLTHHVHDFLIWPDAKAHALMLMPYGMAYIFTPCQNEVSLPVALLLKLHASPRLIVALAK
;
A
#
# COMPACT_ATOMS: atom_id res chain seq x y z
N MET A 1 -0.71 -14.10 -8.54
CA MET A 1 0.40 -13.24 -8.05
C MET A 1 1.70 -13.57 -8.77
N PRO A 2 2.72 -12.68 -8.77
CA PRO A 2 4.08 -13.02 -9.21
C PRO A 2 4.69 -14.12 -8.34
N ARG A 3 5.73 -14.78 -8.87
CA ARG A 3 6.53 -15.79 -8.15
C ARG A 3 8.01 -15.44 -8.28
N LEU A 4 8.77 -15.66 -7.21
CA LEU A 4 10.22 -15.60 -7.28
C LEU A 4 10.72 -16.81 -8.06
N ALA A 5 11.68 -16.57 -8.96
CA ALA A 5 12.41 -17.63 -9.64
C ALA A 5 13.36 -18.33 -8.67
N GLY A 6 13.66 -19.61 -8.93
CA GLY A 6 14.55 -20.42 -8.11
C GLY A 6 13.83 -21.19 -7.00
N ASN A 7 14.61 -21.98 -6.25
CA ASN A 7 14.11 -22.93 -5.26
C ASN A 7 14.87 -22.84 -3.93
N ASP A 8 15.55 -21.72 -3.65
CA ASP A 8 16.16 -21.53 -2.34
C ASP A 8 15.09 -21.41 -1.24
N PRO A 9 15.47 -21.59 0.04
CA PRO A 9 14.50 -21.57 1.14
C PRO A 9 13.70 -20.27 1.27
N VAL A 10 14.28 -19.11 0.93
CA VAL A 10 13.60 -17.81 0.98
C VAL A 10 12.56 -17.72 -0.14
N ALA A 11 12.95 -18.05 -1.37
CA ALA A 11 12.04 -18.05 -2.52
C ALA A 11 10.85 -18.99 -2.28
N ARG A 12 11.07 -20.20 -1.77
CA ARG A 12 9.98 -21.14 -1.44
C ARG A 12 9.03 -20.59 -0.38
N LYS A 13 9.56 -19.97 0.67
CA LYS A 13 8.75 -19.40 1.76
C LYS A 13 7.86 -18.26 1.26
N ILE A 14 8.43 -17.33 0.49
CA ILE A 14 7.66 -16.22 -0.09
C ILE A 14 6.64 -16.76 -1.10
N ASN A 15 7.04 -17.66 -2.00
CA ASN A 15 6.11 -18.25 -2.98
C ASN A 15 4.95 -19.01 -2.31
N ALA A 16 5.18 -19.69 -1.18
CA ALA A 16 4.12 -20.32 -0.41
C ALA A 16 3.15 -19.29 0.19
N ALA A 17 3.66 -18.18 0.74
CA ALA A 17 2.83 -17.10 1.25
C ALA A 17 2.00 -16.42 0.13
N LEU A 18 2.60 -16.24 -1.05
CA LEU A 18 1.90 -15.71 -2.22
C LEU A 18 0.88 -16.70 -2.81
N GLN A 19 1.13 -18.01 -2.68
CA GLN A 19 0.16 -19.05 -3.07
C GLN A 19 -1.06 -19.04 -2.14
N ASP A 20 -0.85 -18.97 -0.83
CA ASP A 20 -1.93 -18.86 0.16
C ASP A 20 -2.83 -17.63 -0.11
N LEU A 21 -2.23 -16.50 -0.53
CA LEU A 21 -2.98 -15.32 -0.96
C LEU A 21 -3.76 -15.54 -2.26
N ASP A 22 -3.16 -16.19 -3.27
CA ASP A 22 -3.87 -16.54 -4.51
C ASP A 22 -5.05 -17.48 -4.22
N ASP A 23 -4.87 -18.49 -3.35
CA ASP A 23 -5.91 -19.45 -3.01
C ASP A 23 -7.10 -18.78 -2.29
N ARG A 24 -6.82 -17.87 -1.34
CA ARG A 24 -7.85 -17.05 -0.70
C ARG A 24 -8.60 -16.16 -1.70
N ALA A 25 -7.87 -15.52 -2.62
CA ALA A 25 -8.47 -14.66 -3.64
C ALA A 25 -9.36 -15.46 -4.61
N VAL A 26 -8.94 -16.68 -4.98
CA VAL A 26 -9.75 -17.60 -5.81
C VAL A 26 -11.03 -18.03 -5.09
N SER A 27 -10.95 -18.34 -3.79
CA SER A 27 -12.13 -18.68 -2.98
C SER A 27 -13.13 -17.52 -2.95
N ALA A 28 -12.67 -16.31 -2.58
CA ALA A 28 -13.53 -15.12 -2.52
C ALA A 28 -14.14 -14.75 -3.88
N ARG A 29 -13.38 -14.95 -4.97
CA ARG A 29 -13.86 -14.76 -6.33
C ARG A 29 -14.97 -15.76 -6.68
N THR A 30 -14.82 -17.03 -6.29
CA THR A 30 -15.79 -18.07 -6.62
C THR A 30 -17.14 -17.74 -5.99
N ASP A 31 -17.15 -17.42 -4.69
CA ASP A 31 -18.37 -17.03 -3.97
C ASP A 31 -19.05 -15.81 -4.60
N CYS A 32 -18.27 -14.87 -5.13
CA CYS A 32 -18.79 -13.70 -5.82
C CYS A 32 -19.39 -14.03 -7.20
N LEU A 33 -18.74 -14.90 -7.99
CA LEU A 33 -19.11 -15.14 -9.39
C LEU A 33 -20.20 -16.20 -9.58
N ASP A 34 -20.81 -16.69 -8.50
CA ASP A 34 -21.97 -17.60 -8.56
C ASP A 34 -23.21 -16.94 -9.22
N ASP A 35 -23.28 -15.61 -9.27
CA ASP A 35 -24.28 -14.85 -10.04
C ASP A 35 -23.65 -14.27 -11.33
N PRO A 36 -24.25 -14.46 -12.53
CA PRO A 36 -23.70 -13.94 -13.78
C PRO A 36 -23.70 -12.41 -13.90
N ASN A 37 -24.42 -11.69 -13.03
CA ASN A 37 -24.39 -10.24 -12.96
C ASN A 37 -23.21 -9.71 -12.14
N ASN A 38 -22.47 -10.61 -11.46
CA ASN A 38 -21.32 -10.24 -10.67
C ASN A 38 -20.05 -10.18 -11.52
N SER A 39 -19.07 -9.39 -11.06
CA SER A 39 -17.78 -9.27 -11.73
C SER A 39 -16.65 -9.28 -10.70
N PHE A 40 -15.50 -9.79 -11.13
CA PHE A 40 -14.29 -9.82 -10.31
C PHE A 40 -13.07 -9.65 -11.22
N ALA A 41 -12.20 -8.72 -10.85
CA ALA A 41 -10.90 -8.47 -11.46
C ALA A 41 -9.85 -8.34 -10.36
N GLY A 42 -8.60 -8.67 -10.68
CA GLY A 42 -7.50 -8.45 -9.76
C GLY A 42 -6.17 -8.52 -10.48
N GLY A 43 -5.18 -7.91 -9.85
CA GLY A 43 -3.84 -7.77 -10.41
C GLY A 43 -2.83 -7.43 -9.34
N SER A 44 -1.57 -7.44 -9.72
CA SER A 44 -0.47 -7.17 -8.80
C SER A 44 0.70 -6.57 -9.53
N ASP A 45 1.36 -5.61 -8.90
CA ASP A 45 2.53 -4.92 -9.41
C ASP A 45 3.70 -5.10 -8.44
N VAL A 46 4.83 -5.60 -8.95
CA VAL A 46 6.08 -5.63 -8.17
C VAL A 46 6.65 -4.21 -8.17
N THR A 47 6.49 -3.50 -7.05
CA THR A 47 6.95 -2.11 -6.90
C THR A 47 8.41 -2.02 -6.49
N LEU A 48 8.93 -3.03 -5.79
CA LEU A 48 10.36 -3.15 -5.48
C LEU A 48 10.78 -4.62 -5.48
N ASN A 49 11.87 -4.94 -6.18
CA ASN A 49 12.62 -6.18 -6.02
C ASN A 49 14.09 -5.83 -5.75
N GLY A 50 14.37 -5.43 -4.51
CA GLY A 50 15.64 -4.85 -4.10
C GLY A 50 16.58 -5.85 -3.40
N PRO A 51 17.71 -5.37 -2.84
CA PRO A 51 18.64 -6.22 -2.09
C PRO A 51 18.10 -6.69 -0.72
N TYR A 52 17.10 -6.00 -0.17
CA TYR A 52 16.58 -6.25 1.19
C TYR A 52 15.11 -6.60 1.23
N PHE A 53 14.33 -6.08 0.29
CA PHE A 53 12.88 -6.15 0.33
C PHE A 53 12.32 -6.52 -1.04
N LEU A 54 11.26 -7.32 -1.00
CA LEU A 54 10.31 -7.47 -2.10
C LEU A 54 9.02 -6.75 -1.69
N SER A 55 8.55 -5.83 -2.53
CA SER A 55 7.29 -5.12 -2.36
C SER A 55 6.40 -5.39 -3.56
N ILE A 56 5.15 -5.76 -3.29
CA ILE A 56 4.12 -6.00 -4.27
C ILE A 56 2.89 -5.21 -3.84
N VAL A 57 2.33 -4.39 -4.74
CA VAL A 57 0.99 -3.84 -4.56
C VAL A 57 0.02 -4.79 -5.24
N TYR A 58 -0.90 -5.35 -4.48
CA TYR A 58 -1.99 -6.19 -4.98
C TYR A 58 -3.28 -5.38 -4.98
N TRP A 59 -4.09 -5.55 -6.01
CA TRP A 59 -5.40 -4.93 -6.09
C TRP A 59 -6.44 -5.94 -6.54
N LYS A 60 -7.67 -5.74 -6.10
CA LYS A 60 -8.85 -6.47 -6.58
C LYS A 60 -10.00 -5.50 -6.72
N SER A 61 -10.82 -5.70 -7.74
CA SER A 61 -12.09 -5.01 -7.91
C SER A 61 -13.19 -6.04 -8.11
N TYR A 62 -14.33 -5.83 -7.48
CA TYR A 62 -15.44 -6.77 -7.52
C TYR A 62 -16.78 -6.08 -7.40
N TYR A 63 -17.78 -6.67 -8.03
CA TYR A 63 -19.19 -6.35 -7.87
C TYR A 63 -19.89 -7.65 -7.55
N CYS A 64 -20.37 -7.80 -6.32
CA CYS A 64 -21.02 -9.02 -5.81
C CYS A 64 -22.45 -8.70 -5.32
N GLY A 65 -23.24 -7.98 -6.11
CA GLY A 65 -24.60 -7.55 -5.76
C GLY A 65 -24.71 -6.32 -4.85
N THR A 66 -23.64 -5.53 -4.69
CA THR A 66 -23.61 -4.29 -3.90
C THR A 66 -24.16 -3.09 -4.67
N ALA A 67 -24.26 -1.92 -4.03
CA ALA A 67 -24.73 -0.68 -4.68
C ALA A 67 -23.76 -0.15 -5.76
N HIS A 68 -22.47 -0.44 -5.61
CA HIS A 68 -21.41 -0.09 -6.55
C HIS A 68 -20.30 -1.16 -6.49
N PRO A 69 -19.44 -1.25 -7.51
CA PRO A 69 -18.22 -2.04 -7.42
C PRO A 69 -17.35 -1.56 -6.25
N TRP A 70 -16.63 -2.50 -5.66
CA TRP A 70 -15.59 -2.25 -4.67
C TRP A 70 -14.24 -2.44 -5.31
N SER A 71 -13.24 -1.70 -4.82
CA SER A 71 -11.84 -1.91 -5.17
C SER A 71 -11.03 -1.86 -3.89
N ASP A 72 -10.23 -2.89 -3.67
CA ASP A 72 -9.30 -2.97 -2.56
C ASP A 72 -7.87 -2.97 -3.09
N GLN A 73 -6.99 -2.31 -2.36
CA GLN A 73 -5.55 -2.38 -2.57
C GLN A 73 -4.86 -2.84 -1.29
N TYR A 74 -3.77 -3.59 -1.46
CA TYR A 74 -3.00 -4.16 -0.38
C TYR A 74 -1.52 -4.10 -0.71
N VAL A 75 -0.69 -3.86 0.30
CA VAL A 75 0.76 -3.94 0.17
C VAL A 75 1.22 -5.29 0.71
N LEU A 76 2.04 -6.01 -0.05
CA LEU A 76 2.72 -7.20 0.41
C LEU A 76 4.22 -6.90 0.45
N LEU A 77 4.79 -6.87 1.66
CA LEU A 77 6.19 -6.56 1.87
C LEU A 77 6.90 -7.76 2.51
N PHE A 78 8.02 -8.17 1.93
CA PHE A 78 8.80 -9.30 2.41
C PHE A 78 10.26 -8.93 2.65
N ASP A 79 10.86 -9.50 3.70
CA ASP A 79 12.28 -9.46 3.98
C ASP A 79 13.00 -10.53 3.15
N LEU A 80 13.85 -10.12 2.21
CA LEU A 80 14.55 -11.06 1.31
C LEU A 80 15.69 -11.83 1.98
N LYS A 81 16.02 -11.54 3.25
CA LYS A 81 16.98 -12.34 4.02
C LYS A 81 16.32 -13.55 4.68
N SER A 82 15.10 -13.39 5.21
CA SER A 82 14.39 -14.38 6.02
C SER A 82 13.16 -14.98 5.34
N GLY A 83 12.70 -14.38 4.23
CA GLY A 83 11.45 -14.71 3.55
C GLY A 83 10.20 -14.43 4.38
N ALA A 84 10.32 -13.67 5.48
CA ALA A 84 9.18 -13.29 6.31
C ALA A 84 8.46 -12.09 5.70
N ALA A 85 7.13 -12.05 5.84
CA ALA A 85 6.39 -10.82 5.61
C ALA A 85 6.76 -9.78 6.68
N ILE A 86 6.74 -8.51 6.29
CA ILE A 86 7.04 -7.37 7.16
C ILE A 86 5.83 -6.44 7.15
N ASP A 87 5.51 -5.88 8.30
CA ASP A 87 4.59 -4.74 8.39
C ASP A 87 5.18 -3.50 7.68
N PRO A 88 4.52 -2.96 6.64
CA PRO A 88 4.98 -1.75 5.96
C PRO A 88 5.15 -0.52 6.87
N VAL A 89 4.43 -0.42 8.01
CA VAL A 89 4.62 0.64 9.01
C VAL A 89 6.08 0.67 9.49
N SER A 90 6.74 -0.50 9.55
CA SER A 90 8.13 -0.61 10.00
C SER A 90 9.13 0.08 9.07
N LEU A 91 8.73 0.45 7.84
CA LEU A 91 9.54 1.23 6.91
C LEU A 91 9.53 2.73 7.23
N LEU A 92 8.49 3.22 7.89
CA LEU A 92 8.38 4.64 8.20
C LEU A 92 9.47 5.11 9.16
N PRO A 93 9.98 6.34 9.01
CA PRO A 93 10.68 7.05 10.07
C PRO A 93 9.93 6.99 11.41
N ARG A 94 10.65 6.88 12.53
CA ARG A 94 10.03 6.79 13.86
C ARG A 94 9.10 7.96 14.18
N SER A 95 9.42 9.16 13.70
CA SER A 95 8.58 10.36 13.86
C SER A 95 7.22 10.31 13.14
N LEU A 96 7.04 9.34 12.24
CA LEU A 96 5.83 9.15 11.44
C LEU A 96 5.07 7.86 11.80
N ARG A 97 5.48 7.13 12.83
CA ARG A 97 4.80 5.88 13.22
C ARG A 97 3.70 6.16 14.26
N PRO A 98 2.64 5.34 14.31
CA PRO A 98 1.72 5.27 15.45
C PRO A 98 2.47 5.07 16.76
N LEU A 99 1.91 5.59 17.86
CA LEU A 99 2.44 5.31 19.18
C LEU A 99 2.16 3.85 19.57
N PRO A 100 3.01 3.20 20.38
CA PRO A 100 2.90 1.78 20.69
C PRO A 100 1.63 1.33 21.41
N GLU A 101 0.78 2.25 21.88
CA GLU A 101 -0.45 1.93 22.61
C GLU A 101 -1.66 1.64 21.69
N ASP A 102 -1.54 1.90 20.37
CA ASP A 102 -2.55 1.55 19.35
C ASP A 102 -2.34 0.10 18.82
N ASP A 103 -2.17 -0.84 19.75
CA ASP A 103 -1.61 -2.18 19.52
C ASP A 103 -2.59 -3.19 18.86
N ASN A 104 -3.46 -2.73 17.95
CA ASN A 104 -4.33 -3.58 17.13
C ASN A 104 -3.68 -4.04 15.80
N LEU A 105 -2.36 -3.89 15.65
CA LEU A 105 -1.66 -4.03 14.36
C LEU A 105 -0.85 -5.33 14.18
N ALA A 106 -1.05 -6.37 14.99
CA ALA A 106 -0.29 -7.62 14.84
C ALA A 106 -1.17 -8.88 14.68
N THR A 107 -1.83 -8.99 13.54
CA THR A 107 -2.21 -10.31 12.98
C THR A 107 -2.03 -10.23 11.48
N TRP A 108 -1.38 -11.24 10.90
CA TRP A 108 -1.15 -11.39 9.47
C TRP A 108 -2.48 -11.37 8.71
N SER A 109 -2.89 -10.20 8.27
CA SER A 109 -3.88 -9.99 7.21
C SER A 109 -3.26 -8.98 6.26
N GLU A 110 -3.38 -9.22 4.97
CA GLU A 110 -3.28 -8.25 3.87
C GLU A 110 -3.07 -6.81 4.38
N SER A 111 -1.85 -6.26 4.23
CA SER A 111 -1.32 -5.17 5.09
C SER A 111 -2.36 -4.12 5.48
N LYS A 112 -2.59 -4.03 6.79
CA LYS A 112 -3.39 -2.97 7.40
C LYS A 112 -2.76 -1.63 7.04
N ALA A 113 -3.58 -0.70 6.58
CA ALA A 113 -3.15 0.67 6.42
C ALA A 113 -2.58 1.21 7.74
N VAL A 114 -1.61 2.11 7.65
CA VAL A 114 -1.03 2.76 8.81
C VAL A 114 -2.07 3.67 9.42
N ALA A 115 -2.50 3.35 10.64
CA ALA A 115 -3.51 4.09 11.36
C ALA A 115 -3.13 5.57 11.45
N GLY A 116 -4.10 6.44 11.18
CA GLY A 116 -3.92 7.87 11.00
C GLY A 116 -3.12 8.57 12.09
N VAL A 117 -1.87 8.87 11.77
CA VAL A 117 -1.01 9.74 12.57
C VAL A 117 -0.90 11.11 11.93
N LYS A 118 -1.20 12.16 12.70
CA LYS A 118 -1.22 13.54 12.22
C LYS A 118 0.08 13.94 11.47
N PRO A 119 1.29 13.61 11.94
CA PRO A 119 2.51 13.93 11.20
C PRO A 119 2.59 13.29 9.79
N LEU A 120 2.03 12.09 9.61
CA LEU A 120 1.99 11.42 8.31
C LEU A 120 0.95 12.06 7.39
N THR A 121 -0.22 12.44 7.92
CA THR A 121 -1.23 13.20 7.16
C THR A 121 -0.71 14.57 6.73
N ASP A 122 -0.09 15.32 7.64
CA ASP A 122 0.50 16.63 7.32
C ASP A 122 1.58 16.47 6.24
N LEU A 123 2.40 15.42 6.35
CA LEU A 123 3.40 15.11 5.34
C LEU A 123 2.76 14.79 4.00
N TYR A 124 1.76 13.91 3.96
CA TYR A 124 1.01 13.56 2.76
C TYR A 124 0.48 14.82 2.06
N LEU A 125 -0.23 15.69 2.78
CA LEU A 125 -0.79 16.93 2.25
C LEU A 125 0.30 17.85 1.68
N SER A 126 1.43 17.97 2.37
CA SER A 126 2.56 18.77 1.89
C SER A 126 3.18 18.23 0.59
N ARG A 127 3.15 16.90 0.39
CA ARG A 127 3.64 16.26 -0.84
C ARG A 127 2.63 16.36 -1.97
N LEU A 128 1.35 16.20 -1.65
CA LEU A 128 0.24 16.31 -2.58
C LEU A 128 0.23 17.68 -3.27
N ALA A 129 0.44 18.75 -2.49
CA ALA A 129 0.51 20.13 -2.98
C ALA A 129 1.72 20.41 -3.91
N LEU A 130 2.70 19.51 -3.95
CA LEU A 130 3.90 19.63 -4.77
C LEU A 130 3.87 18.74 -6.02
N ASP A 131 2.87 17.87 -6.17
CA ASP A 131 2.77 16.98 -7.31
C ASP A 131 2.11 17.70 -8.50
N PRO A 132 2.81 17.91 -9.62
CA PRO A 132 2.24 18.58 -10.80
C PRO A 132 1.12 17.81 -11.49
N LYS A 133 0.93 16.51 -11.17
CA LYS A 133 -0.21 15.72 -11.68
C LYS A 133 -1.51 16.03 -10.92
N ASN A 134 -1.41 16.61 -9.74
CA ASN A 134 -2.56 17.09 -8.99
C ASN A 134 -2.93 18.48 -9.49
N ASP A 135 -3.64 18.52 -10.62
CA ASP A 135 -4.29 19.74 -11.07
C ASP A 135 -5.32 20.15 -10.02
N ALA A 136 -5.14 21.35 -9.46
CA ALA A 136 -6.08 21.93 -8.51
C ALA A 136 -7.51 21.98 -9.08
N ALA A 137 -7.68 22.09 -10.41
CA ALA A 137 -8.99 22.02 -11.04
C ALA A 137 -9.65 20.63 -10.95
N ALA A 138 -8.88 19.55 -11.13
CA ALA A 138 -9.39 18.18 -11.02
C ALA A 138 -9.68 17.77 -9.56
N MET A 139 -8.95 18.33 -8.60
CA MET A 139 -9.20 18.11 -7.16
C MET A 139 -10.45 18.87 -6.64
N ASN A 140 -10.93 19.87 -7.37
CA ASN A 140 -12.06 20.72 -6.98
C ASN A 140 -13.43 20.17 -7.39
N ASP A 141 -13.53 19.26 -8.37
CA ASP A 141 -14.84 18.72 -8.81
C ASP A 141 -15.48 17.77 -7.76
N ILE A 142 -14.72 17.30 -6.77
CA ILE A 142 -15.14 16.35 -5.71
C ILE A 142 -14.81 16.90 -4.30
N ASP A 143 -14.36 18.15 -4.16
CA ASP A 143 -13.92 18.78 -2.89
C ASP A 143 -12.88 17.93 -2.11
N CYS A 144 -11.94 17.30 -2.82
CA CYS A 144 -10.94 16.40 -2.21
C CYS A 144 -10.11 17.08 -1.11
N ILE A 145 -9.84 18.38 -1.25
CA ILE A 145 -9.06 19.14 -0.27
C ILE A 145 -9.76 19.15 1.09
N GLU A 146 -11.08 19.32 1.14
CA GLU A 146 -11.84 19.36 2.39
C GLU A 146 -11.71 18.02 3.13
N VAL A 147 -11.97 16.92 2.41
CA VAL A 147 -11.90 15.56 2.97
C VAL A 147 -10.49 15.23 3.45
N LEU A 148 -9.48 15.59 2.66
CA LEU A 148 -8.09 15.28 2.97
C LEU A 148 -7.55 16.10 4.15
N THR A 149 -8.09 17.31 4.40
CA THR A 149 -7.59 18.21 5.45
C THR A 149 -8.35 18.11 6.77
N HIS A 150 -9.62 17.69 6.76
CA HIS A 150 -10.46 17.67 7.96
C HIS A 150 -10.31 16.41 8.83
N HIS A 151 -9.64 15.38 8.33
CA HIS A 151 -9.49 14.10 9.02
C HIS A 151 -8.04 13.61 9.01
N VAL A 152 -7.71 12.78 9.99
CA VAL A 152 -6.49 11.99 9.95
C VAL A 152 -6.80 10.73 9.16
N HIS A 153 -5.97 10.42 8.16
CA HIS A 153 -6.22 9.33 7.22
C HIS A 153 -5.33 8.14 7.52
N ASP A 154 -5.86 6.95 7.25
CA ASP A 154 -5.03 5.76 7.20
C ASP A 154 -4.29 5.72 5.86
N PHE A 155 -3.10 5.14 5.82
CA PHE A 155 -2.27 5.12 4.62
C PHE A 155 -1.82 3.71 4.22
N LEU A 156 -1.95 3.37 2.94
CA LEU A 156 -1.12 2.33 2.34
C LEU A 156 0.27 2.90 2.07
N ILE A 157 1.29 2.08 2.35
CA ILE A 157 2.70 2.49 2.26
C ILE A 157 3.49 1.37 1.63
N TRP A 158 4.25 1.68 0.57
CA TRP A 158 5.11 0.70 -0.08
C TRP A 158 6.36 1.37 -0.65
N PRO A 159 7.52 0.68 -0.64
CA PRO A 159 8.68 1.16 -1.37
C PRO A 159 8.51 0.90 -2.87
N ASP A 160 8.87 1.89 -3.68
CA ASP A 160 8.82 1.81 -5.14
C ASP A 160 10.19 2.16 -5.74
N ALA A 161 10.75 1.22 -6.51
CA ALA A 161 12.04 1.36 -7.16
C ALA A 161 11.98 2.35 -8.34
N LYS A 162 10.89 2.35 -9.13
CA LYS A 162 10.75 3.24 -10.28
C LYS A 162 10.61 4.69 -9.84
N ALA A 163 9.93 4.92 -8.73
CA ALA A 163 9.78 6.26 -8.14
C ALA A 163 10.98 6.68 -7.28
N HIS A 164 11.91 5.75 -6.97
CA HIS A 164 12.99 5.93 -6.00
C HIS A 164 12.48 6.56 -4.68
N ALA A 165 11.37 6.03 -4.18
CA ALA A 165 10.62 6.64 -3.08
C ALA A 165 9.87 5.62 -2.22
N LEU A 166 9.52 6.03 -1.00
CA LEU A 166 8.45 5.39 -0.26
C LEU A 166 7.14 6.06 -0.67
N MET A 167 6.19 5.30 -1.20
CA MET A 167 4.90 5.78 -1.64
C MET A 167 3.92 5.82 -0.47
N LEU A 168 3.02 6.80 -0.49
CA LEU A 168 1.89 6.94 0.43
C LEU A 168 0.61 7.13 -0.36
N MET A 169 -0.47 6.48 0.05
CA MET A 169 -1.80 6.70 -0.50
C MET A 169 -2.86 6.59 0.61
N PRO A 170 -3.83 7.51 0.70
CA PRO A 170 -4.94 7.38 1.65
C PRO A 170 -5.72 6.09 1.41
N TYR A 171 -6.12 5.44 2.48
CA TYR A 171 -6.86 4.18 2.47
C TYR A 171 -8.18 4.30 3.23
N GLY A 172 -9.15 3.45 2.89
CA GLY A 172 -10.43 3.39 3.61
C GLY A 172 -11.34 4.60 3.42
N MET A 173 -11.13 5.39 2.36
CA MET A 173 -12.03 6.52 2.05
C MET A 173 -13.40 6.01 1.59
N ALA A 174 -14.46 6.77 1.86
CA ALA A 174 -15.78 6.48 1.33
C ALA A 174 -15.76 6.44 -0.21
N TYR A 175 -16.61 5.61 -0.81
CA TYR A 175 -16.62 5.37 -2.26
C TYR A 175 -16.61 6.66 -3.11
N ILE A 176 -17.40 7.67 -2.73
CA ILE A 176 -17.49 8.96 -3.42
C ILE A 176 -16.16 9.74 -3.44
N PHE A 177 -15.28 9.48 -2.47
CA PHE A 177 -13.97 10.11 -2.34
C PHE A 177 -12.82 9.22 -2.82
N THR A 178 -13.10 8.06 -3.43
CA THR A 178 -12.04 7.24 -4.05
C THR A 178 -11.19 8.00 -5.09
N PRO A 179 -11.73 8.96 -5.88
CA PRO A 179 -10.89 9.78 -6.76
C PRO A 179 -9.89 10.68 -6.03
N CYS A 180 -10.04 10.89 -4.72
CA CYS A 180 -9.13 11.68 -3.90
C CYS A 180 -7.93 10.88 -3.36
N GLN A 181 -7.90 9.56 -3.56
CA GLN A 181 -6.83 8.66 -3.10
C GLN A 181 -5.59 8.75 -4.01
N ASN A 182 -5.00 9.94 -4.09
CA ASN A 182 -3.79 10.14 -4.90
C ASN A 182 -2.56 9.59 -4.19
N GLU A 183 -1.69 8.94 -4.96
CA GLU A 183 -0.39 8.50 -4.47
C GLU A 183 0.57 9.70 -4.40
N VAL A 184 1.38 9.75 -3.35
CA VAL A 184 2.47 10.73 -3.24
C VAL A 184 3.78 10.04 -2.91
N SER A 185 4.86 10.55 -3.49
CA SER A 185 6.21 10.04 -3.23
C SER A 185 6.90 10.76 -2.07
N LEU A 186 7.46 9.98 -1.15
CA LEU A 186 8.49 10.40 -0.20
C LEU A 186 9.88 10.08 -0.77
N PRO A 187 10.56 11.05 -1.41
CA PRO A 187 11.84 10.79 -2.06
C PRO A 187 12.94 10.46 -1.05
N VAL A 188 13.96 9.72 -1.49
CA VAL A 188 15.14 9.34 -0.67
C VAL A 188 15.74 10.53 0.10
N ALA A 189 15.85 11.70 -0.53
CA ALA A 189 16.40 12.90 0.13
C ALA A 189 15.58 13.36 1.34
N LEU A 190 14.25 13.23 1.28
CA LEU A 190 13.37 13.50 2.41
C LEU A 190 13.49 12.41 3.46
N LEU A 191 13.48 11.13 3.05
CA LEU A 191 13.63 9.99 3.96
C LEU A 191 14.94 10.06 4.76
N LEU A 192 16.04 10.51 4.14
CA LEU A 192 17.31 10.77 4.82
C LEU A 192 17.18 11.87 5.89
N LYS A 193 16.51 12.98 5.59
CA LYS A 193 16.25 14.07 6.56
C LYS A 193 15.39 13.61 7.73
N LEU A 194 14.49 12.67 7.48
CA LEU A 194 13.62 12.06 8.50
C LEU A 194 14.30 10.89 9.23
N HIS A 195 15.58 10.61 8.96
CA HIS A 195 16.32 9.51 9.59
C HIS A 195 15.69 8.13 9.35
N ALA A 196 15.19 7.89 8.13
CA ALA A 196 14.74 6.56 7.71
C ALA A 196 15.89 5.52 7.78
N SER A 197 15.52 4.24 7.90
CA SER A 197 16.52 3.19 8.06
C SER A 197 17.47 3.09 6.85
N PRO A 198 18.78 2.81 7.06
CA PRO A 198 19.72 2.63 5.96
C PRO A 198 19.31 1.52 4.98
N ARG A 199 18.63 0.46 5.47
CA ARG A 199 18.11 -0.62 4.63
C ARG A 199 17.09 -0.11 3.61
N LEU A 200 16.15 0.75 4.04
CA LEU A 200 15.18 1.36 3.15
C LEU A 200 15.86 2.28 2.13
N ILE A 201 16.77 3.14 2.58
CA ILE A 201 17.50 4.06 1.70
C ILE A 201 18.25 3.31 0.60
N VAL A 202 19.00 2.26 0.95
CA VAL A 202 19.74 1.45 -0.03
C VAL A 202 18.79 0.69 -0.96
N ALA A 203 17.63 0.25 -0.48
CA ALA A 203 16.65 -0.43 -1.30
C ALA A 203 16.03 0.47 -2.38
N LEU A 204 15.89 1.77 -2.09
CA LEU A 204 15.30 2.76 -3.01
C LEU A 204 16.32 3.47 -3.93
N ALA A 205 17.62 3.31 -3.67
CA ALA A 205 18.68 3.98 -4.40
C ALA A 205 19.08 3.31 -5.73
N LYS A 206 18.37 2.25 -6.14
CA LYS A 206 18.56 1.51 -7.39
C LYS A 206 17.28 1.55 -8.21
#